data_AF-A0A536JIR5-F1
#
_entry.id   AF-A0A536JIR5-F1
#
_cell.length_a   1.000
_cell.length_b   1.000
_cell.length_c   1.000
_cell.angle_alpha   90.00
_cell.angle_beta   90.00
_cell.angle_gamma   90.00
#
_symmetry.space_group_name_H-M   'P 1'
#
loop_
_entity.id
_entity.type
_entity.pdbx_description
1 polymer ?
#
loop_
_entity_poly.entity_id
_entity_poly.type
_entity_poly.pdbx_seq_one_letter_code
_entity_poly.pdbx_strand_id
1 'polypeptide(L)'
;MLRKPPPLPAPRSLPSRPAIPPAPRPGIRLPGSASSRLTIKPSPSQGPRPQLQLSTKVRPGGSRRLSEVELDEDEVLIDGFDATLEGERVRITAVLERTCVYVDRRGDRRLARKGDLWIEADKLPIRRRGIS
;
A
#
# COMPACT_ATOMS: atom_id res chain seq x y z
N MET A 1 8.50 -62.35 5.73
CA MET A 1 9.15 -61.97 4.45
C MET A 1 8.80 -60.53 4.13
N LEU A 2 9.75 -59.62 4.26
CA LEU A 2 9.55 -58.16 4.20
C LEU A 2 9.67 -57.68 2.74
N ARG A 3 8.56 -57.25 2.13
CA ARG A 3 8.55 -56.74 0.76
C ARG A 3 8.99 -55.27 0.74
N LYS A 4 10.11 -54.99 0.06
CA LYS A 4 10.67 -53.64 -0.14
C LYS A 4 9.87 -52.94 -1.26
N PRO A 5 9.42 -51.68 -1.10
CA PRO A 5 8.70 -50.97 -2.15
C PRO A 5 9.64 -50.57 -3.31
N PRO A 6 9.13 -50.46 -4.55
CA PRO A 6 9.94 -50.14 -5.73
C PRO A 6 10.43 -48.68 -5.71
N PRO A 7 11.61 -48.38 -6.28
CA PRO A 7 12.16 -47.04 -6.32
C PRO A 7 11.39 -46.13 -7.30
N LEU A 8 11.17 -44.88 -6.88
CA LEU A 8 10.57 -43.81 -7.69
C LEU A 8 11.50 -43.40 -8.85
N PRO A 9 10.97 -43.07 -10.04
CA PRO A 9 11.78 -42.60 -11.17
C PRO A 9 12.32 -41.18 -10.91
N ALA A 10 13.60 -40.97 -11.24
CA ALA A 10 14.28 -39.68 -11.08
C ALA A 10 13.74 -38.61 -12.06
N PRO A 11 13.73 -37.32 -11.67
CA PRO A 11 13.27 -36.24 -12.54
C PRO A 11 14.24 -36.01 -13.71
N ARG A 12 13.69 -35.85 -14.92
CA ARG A 12 14.44 -35.51 -16.14
C ARG A 12 14.99 -34.09 -16.04
N SER A 13 16.27 -33.92 -16.36
CA SER A 13 16.93 -32.61 -16.48
C SER A 13 16.38 -31.82 -17.66
N LEU A 14 16.20 -30.51 -17.46
CA LEU A 14 15.79 -29.56 -18.50
C LEU A 14 16.97 -29.29 -19.46
N PRO A 15 16.70 -29.03 -20.75
CA PRO A 15 17.75 -28.73 -21.71
C PRO A 15 18.41 -27.37 -21.41
N SER A 16 19.74 -27.38 -21.28
CA SER A 16 20.54 -26.16 -21.20
C SER A 16 20.54 -25.47 -22.57
N ARG A 17 20.09 -24.22 -22.60
CA ARG A 17 20.14 -23.38 -23.80
C ARG A 17 21.61 -23.04 -24.11
N PRO A 18 22.13 -23.27 -25.32
CA PRO A 18 23.45 -22.78 -25.68
C PRO A 18 23.43 -21.25 -25.78
N ALA A 19 24.40 -20.60 -25.14
CA ALA A 19 24.64 -19.17 -25.26
C ALA A 19 25.27 -18.87 -26.63
N ILE A 20 24.47 -18.35 -27.56
CA ILE A 20 24.95 -17.80 -28.83
C ILE A 20 24.95 -16.27 -28.69
N PRO A 21 26.09 -15.57 -28.84
CA PRO A 21 26.10 -14.11 -28.92
C PRO A 21 25.48 -13.66 -30.26
N PRO A 22 24.55 -12.69 -30.28
CA PRO A 22 23.99 -12.20 -31.54
C PRO A 22 25.03 -11.35 -32.30
N ALA A 23 25.23 -11.67 -33.59
CA ALA A 23 26.05 -10.89 -34.51
C ALA A 23 25.47 -9.46 -34.70
N PRO A 24 26.32 -8.43 -34.88
CA PRO A 24 25.86 -7.06 -35.09
C PRO A 24 25.25 -6.92 -36.49
N ARG A 25 23.94 -6.63 -36.55
CA ARG A 25 23.28 -6.26 -37.82
C ARG A 25 23.64 -4.81 -38.17
N PRO A 26 24.00 -4.50 -39.43
CA PRO A 26 24.21 -3.12 -39.86
C PRO A 26 22.90 -2.34 -39.74
N GLY A 27 22.96 -1.25 -38.96
CA GLY A 27 21.80 -0.49 -38.52
C GLY A 27 21.02 0.17 -39.66
N ILE A 28 19.70 0.07 -39.58
CA ILE A 28 18.77 0.90 -40.35
C ILE A 28 18.93 2.33 -39.83
N ARG A 29 19.48 3.22 -40.66
CA ARG A 29 19.51 4.65 -40.36
C ARG A 29 18.09 5.21 -40.53
N LEU A 30 17.37 5.36 -39.42
CA LEU A 30 16.16 6.17 -39.36
C LEU A 30 16.55 7.64 -39.59
N PRO A 31 16.04 8.30 -40.65
CA PRO A 31 16.23 9.73 -40.82
C PRO A 31 15.41 10.46 -39.75
N GLY A 32 16.06 11.40 -39.05
CA GLY A 32 15.37 12.34 -38.17
C GLY A 32 15.01 11.78 -36.80
N SER A 33 16.02 11.48 -35.97
CA SER A 33 15.85 11.61 -34.52
C SER A 33 15.69 13.10 -34.21
N ALA A 34 14.49 13.63 -34.47
CA ALA A 34 14.02 14.84 -33.86
C ALA A 34 13.89 14.52 -32.37
N SER A 35 14.99 14.72 -31.64
CA SER A 35 14.96 14.83 -30.19
C SER A 35 14.12 16.07 -29.88
N SER A 36 12.81 15.91 -29.89
CA SER A 36 11.88 16.82 -29.22
C SER A 36 12.21 16.73 -27.75
N ARG A 37 13.24 17.48 -27.37
CA ARG A 37 13.64 17.67 -25.98
C ARG A 37 12.57 18.56 -25.36
N LEU A 38 11.46 17.92 -24.96
CA LEU A 38 10.44 18.47 -24.08
C LEU A 38 11.18 18.98 -22.85
N THR A 39 11.51 20.26 -22.87
CA THR A 39 12.06 20.95 -21.71
C THR A 39 10.86 21.19 -20.82
N ILE A 40 10.55 20.22 -19.96
CA ILE A 40 9.64 20.44 -18.85
C ILE A 40 10.39 21.43 -17.96
N LYS A 41 10.10 22.72 -18.11
CA LYS A 41 10.50 23.68 -17.08
C LYS A 41 9.95 23.13 -15.76
N PRO A 42 10.77 22.98 -14.71
CA PRO A 42 10.23 22.66 -13.40
C PRO A 42 9.18 23.73 -13.12
N SER A 43 7.93 23.30 -12.99
CA SER A 43 6.84 24.19 -12.62
C SER A 43 7.26 24.96 -11.37
N PRO A 44 6.97 26.27 -11.25
CA PRO A 44 7.12 26.94 -9.98
C PRO A 44 6.38 26.10 -8.94
N SER A 45 7.06 25.85 -7.81
CA SER A 45 6.52 25.07 -6.70
C SER A 45 5.05 25.39 -6.57
N GLN A 46 4.19 24.36 -6.73
CA GLN A 46 2.78 24.47 -6.38
C GLN A 46 2.71 25.22 -5.05
N GLY A 47 1.82 26.22 -5.00
CA GLY A 47 1.59 27.03 -3.80
C GLY A 47 1.50 26.16 -2.55
N PRO A 48 1.71 26.75 -1.36
CA PRO A 48 2.00 26.03 -0.13
C PRO A 48 1.06 24.84 0.01
N ARG A 49 1.63 23.63 -0.13
CA ARG A 49 0.88 22.40 0.14
C ARG A 49 0.33 22.57 1.55
N PRO A 50 -1.00 22.55 1.76
CA PRO A 50 -1.57 22.82 3.08
C PRO A 50 -0.89 21.88 4.07
N GLN A 51 -0.15 22.47 5.02
CA GLN A 51 0.56 21.69 6.03
C GLN A 51 -0.49 21.06 6.93
N LEU A 52 -0.61 19.74 6.84
CA LEU A 52 -1.48 18.96 7.70
C LEU A 52 -0.87 18.94 9.10
N GLN A 53 -1.40 19.75 10.02
CA GLN A 53 -0.95 19.79 11.42
C GLN A 53 -1.60 18.64 12.19
N LEU A 54 -0.85 17.95 13.06
CA LEU A 54 -1.41 16.91 13.91
C LEU A 54 -2.43 17.52 14.88
N SER A 55 -3.60 16.89 15.04
CA SER A 55 -4.62 17.37 15.97
C SER A 55 -4.16 17.16 17.41
N THR A 56 -4.31 18.20 18.25
CA THR A 56 -3.97 18.18 19.69
C THR A 56 -5.19 17.97 20.59
N LYS A 57 -6.37 17.69 20.02
CA LYS A 57 -7.61 17.48 20.76
C LYS A 57 -7.49 16.20 21.60
N VAL A 58 -7.47 16.36 22.93
CA VAL A 58 -7.44 15.23 23.87
C VAL A 58 -8.75 14.44 23.69
N ARG A 59 -8.63 13.22 23.16
CA ARG A 59 -9.76 12.29 23.05
C ARG A 59 -9.80 11.43 24.30
N PRO A 60 -11.00 11.09 24.81
CA PRO A 60 -11.10 10.10 25.87
C PRO A 60 -10.42 8.81 25.40
N GLY A 61 -9.47 8.32 26.19
CA GLY A 61 -8.74 7.10 25.90
C GLY A 61 -9.64 5.86 25.97
N GLY A 62 -9.13 4.75 25.45
CA GLY A 62 -9.80 3.45 25.51
C GLY A 62 -10.08 2.82 24.14
N SER A 63 -10.43 1.54 24.17
CA SER A 63 -10.84 0.78 22.99
C SER A 63 -12.29 1.10 22.64
N ARG A 64 -12.51 1.64 21.44
CA ARG A 64 -13.86 1.96 20.94
C ARG A 64 -14.00 1.58 19.48
N ARG A 65 -15.23 1.63 18.95
CA ARG A 65 -15.45 1.38 17.53
C ARG A 65 -14.97 2.56 16.71
N LEU A 66 -14.37 2.28 15.55
CA LEU A 66 -13.94 3.34 14.63
C LEU A 66 -15.15 4.22 14.23
N SER A 67 -16.35 3.66 14.13
CA SER A 67 -17.59 4.39 13.84
C SER A 67 -17.97 5.45 14.87
N GLU A 68 -17.63 5.23 16.14
CA GLU A 68 -17.91 6.14 17.28
C GLU A 68 -16.87 7.25 17.41
N VAL A 69 -15.83 7.23 16.56
CA VAL A 69 -14.86 8.32 16.48
C VAL A 69 -15.51 9.49 15.76
N GLU A 70 -15.86 10.51 16.55
CA GLU A 70 -16.17 11.84 16.04
C GLU A 70 -14.89 12.50 15.52
N LEU A 71 -14.92 12.92 14.26
CA LEU A 71 -13.87 13.72 13.63
C LEU A 71 -14.51 15.06 13.27
N ASP A 72 -13.80 16.15 13.56
CA ASP A 72 -14.23 17.47 13.11
C ASP A 72 -14.08 17.58 11.57
N GLU A 73 -14.75 18.54 10.92
CA GLU A 73 -14.78 18.64 9.45
C GLU A 73 -13.40 18.83 8.81
N ASP A 74 -12.48 19.44 9.55
CA ASP A 74 -11.09 19.66 9.17
C ASP A 74 -10.18 18.49 9.57
N GLU A 75 -10.65 17.51 10.33
CA GLU A 75 -9.84 16.38 10.79
C GLU A 75 -9.89 15.18 9.84
N VAL A 76 -8.70 14.65 9.52
CA VAL A 76 -8.53 13.50 8.64
C VAL A 76 -7.70 12.43 9.35
N LEU A 77 -8.18 11.18 9.30
CA LEU A 77 -7.40 10.01 9.71
C LEU A 77 -6.33 9.71 8.67
N ILE A 78 -5.09 9.61 9.14
CA ILE A 78 -3.98 9.17 8.30
C ILE A 78 -4.00 7.64 8.21
N ASP A 79 -3.47 7.12 7.12
CA ASP A 79 -3.16 5.70 6.96
C ASP A 79 -2.04 5.22 7.89
N GLY A 80 -1.94 3.90 8.04
CA GLY A 80 -0.86 3.27 8.81
C GLY A 80 -1.11 3.30 10.31
N PHE A 81 -2.29 2.89 10.77
CA PHE A 81 -2.55 2.63 12.19
C PHE A 81 -3.07 1.20 12.40
N ASP A 82 -2.97 0.73 13.64
CA ASP A 82 -3.42 -0.60 14.01
C ASP A 82 -4.88 -0.55 14.49
N ALA A 83 -5.64 -1.58 14.12
CA ALA A 83 -6.98 -1.80 14.61
C ALA A 83 -7.17 -3.29 14.92
N THR A 84 -8.25 -3.60 15.64
CA THR A 84 -8.66 -4.97 15.94
C THR A 84 -9.98 -5.24 15.22
N LEU A 85 -9.99 -6.22 14.32
CA LEU A 85 -11.17 -6.69 13.60
C LEU A 85 -11.41 -8.15 14.03
N GLU A 86 -12.61 -8.46 14.54
CA GLU A 86 -12.95 -9.82 15.01
C GLU A 86 -11.94 -10.44 16.00
N GLY A 87 -11.27 -9.61 16.80
CA GLY A 87 -10.23 -10.04 17.76
C GLY A 87 -8.83 -10.17 17.16
N GLU A 88 -8.65 -9.94 15.85
CA GLU A 88 -7.37 -9.96 15.18
C GLU A 88 -6.83 -8.55 14.92
N ARG A 89 -5.54 -8.34 15.24
CA ARG A 89 -4.86 -7.08 14.93
C ARG A 89 -4.56 -6.98 13.43
N VAL A 90 -5.08 -5.94 12.80
CA VAL A 90 -4.93 -5.62 11.37
C VAL A 90 -4.36 -4.21 11.18
N ARG A 91 -3.64 -4.00 10.08
CA ARG A 91 -3.06 -2.70 9.74
C ARG A 91 -3.97 -1.95 8.78
N ILE A 92 -4.47 -0.79 9.19
CA ILE A 92 -5.32 0.06 8.35
C ILE A 92 -4.46 0.91 7.44
N THR A 93 -4.81 0.92 6.16
CA THR A 93 -4.08 1.63 5.09
C THR A 93 -4.93 2.69 4.41
N ALA A 94 -6.25 2.69 4.59
CA ALA A 94 -7.11 3.80 4.19
C ALA A 94 -8.41 3.76 4.99
N VAL A 95 -8.96 4.93 5.26
CA VAL A 95 -10.29 5.09 5.85
C VAL A 95 -11.16 5.87 4.87
N LEU A 96 -12.32 5.32 4.57
CA LEU A 96 -13.37 5.91 3.75
C LEU A 96 -14.52 6.33 4.67
N GLU A 97 -15.58 6.94 4.13
CA GLU A 97 -16.72 7.40 4.95
C GLU A 97 -17.35 6.29 5.81
N ARG A 98 -17.54 5.09 5.24
CA ARG A 98 -18.26 3.98 5.88
C ARG A 98 -17.43 2.71 6.03
N THR A 99 -16.31 2.64 5.34
CA THR A 99 -15.47 1.44 5.22
C THR A 99 -14.02 1.81 5.41
N CYS A 100 -13.18 0.80 5.54
CA CYS A 100 -11.75 0.96 5.67
C CYS A 100 -11.04 -0.18 4.95
N VAL A 101 -9.86 0.14 4.43
CA VAL A 101 -8.98 -0.82 3.76
C VAL A 101 -7.90 -1.22 4.74
N TYR A 102 -7.77 -2.52 4.97
CA TYR A 102 -6.73 -3.08 5.83
C TYR A 102 -5.90 -4.11 5.07
N VAL A 103 -4.70 -4.34 5.57
CA VAL A 103 -3.83 -5.42 5.13
C VAL A 103 -3.86 -6.50 6.19
N ASP A 104 -4.26 -7.70 5.78
CA ASP A 104 -4.25 -8.91 6.60
C ASP A 104 -2.80 -9.40 6.81
N ARG A 105 -2.57 -10.34 7.74
CA ARG A 105 -1.26 -10.97 7.99
C ARG A 105 -0.65 -11.62 6.75
N ARG A 106 -1.50 -11.99 5.78
CA ARG A 106 -1.10 -12.56 4.48
C ARG A 106 -0.61 -11.51 3.48
N GLY A 107 -0.74 -10.22 3.78
CA GLY A 107 -0.43 -9.12 2.87
C GLY A 107 -1.58 -8.75 1.92
N ASP A 108 -2.71 -9.45 2.00
CA ASP A 108 -3.88 -9.19 1.16
C ASP A 108 -4.65 -7.95 1.63
N ARG A 109 -5.06 -7.11 0.67
CA ARG A 109 -5.90 -5.94 0.96
C ARG A 109 -7.36 -6.34 1.05
N ARG A 110 -8.02 -5.97 2.14
CA ARG A 110 -9.43 -6.28 2.39
C ARG A 110 -10.19 -5.05 2.86
N LEU A 111 -11.50 -5.10 2.69
CA LEU A 111 -12.43 -4.06 3.13
C LEU A 111 -13.19 -4.54 4.34
N ALA A 112 -13.31 -3.68 5.34
CA ALA A 112 -14.17 -3.89 6.50
C ALA A 112 -15.01 -2.64 6.77
N ARG A 113 -16.16 -2.82 7.42
CA ARG A 113 -17.04 -1.71 7.79
C ARG A 113 -16.50 -1.01 9.02
N LYS A 114 -16.62 0.31 9.04
CA LYS A 114 -16.16 1.17 10.15
C LYS A 114 -16.75 0.76 11.52
N GLY A 115 -17.93 0.15 11.54
CA GLY A 115 -18.62 -0.31 12.76
C GLY A 115 -18.07 -1.59 13.38
N ASP A 116 -17.29 -2.38 12.64
CA ASP A 116 -16.78 -3.68 13.09
C ASP A 116 -15.34 -3.58 13.63
N LEU A 117 -14.67 -2.45 13.39
CA LEU A 117 -13.30 -2.23 13.82
C LEU A 117 -13.22 -1.59 15.20
N TRP A 118 -12.43 -2.22 16.05
CA TRP A 118 -12.01 -1.70 17.33
C TRP A 118 -10.66 -1.00 17.19
N ILE A 119 -10.51 0.15 17.83
CA ILE A 119 -9.30 0.96 17.77
C ILE A 119 -9.02 1.57 19.14
N GLU A 120 -7.76 1.90 19.38
CA GLU A 120 -7.38 2.74 20.52
C GLU A 120 -7.56 4.21 20.13
N ALA A 121 -8.62 4.84 20.64
CA ALA A 121 -9.02 6.20 20.26
C ALA A 121 -7.92 7.26 20.42
N ASP A 122 -7.10 7.08 21.47
CA ASP A 122 -6.02 7.98 21.87
C ASP A 122 -4.81 7.92 20.93
N LYS A 123 -4.65 6.80 20.20
CA LYS A 123 -3.49 6.57 19.32
C LYS A 123 -3.79 6.81 17.84
N LEU A 124 -4.97 7.31 17.52
CA LEU A 124 -5.35 7.55 16.14
C LEU A 124 -4.52 8.71 15.56
N PRO A 125 -3.81 8.48 14.44
CA PRO A 125 -3.06 9.54 13.78
C PRO A 125 -4.04 10.45 13.04
N ILE A 126 -4.44 11.56 13.67
CA ILE A 126 -5.39 12.54 13.13
C ILE A 126 -4.64 13.82 12.79
N ARG A 127 -4.88 14.35 11.59
CA ARG A 127 -4.38 15.66 11.16
C ARG A 127 -5.52 16.59 10.86
N ARG A 128 -5.37 17.85 11.25
CA ARG A 128 -6.22 18.96 10.81
C ARG A 128 -5.74 19.45 9.45
N ARG A 129 -6.67 19.61 8.52
CA ARG A 129 -6.49 20.32 7.26
C ARG A 129 -6.47 21.80 7.59
N GLY A 130 -5.31 22.43 7.46
CA GLY A 130 -5.25 23.89 7.43
C GLY A 130 -6.03 24.38 6.21
N ILE A 131 -7.17 25.02 6.45
CA ILE A 131 -7.79 25.90 5.46
C ILE A 131 -6.79 27.05 5.26
N SER A 132 -6.10 27.04 4.11
CA SER A 132 -5.22 28.13 3.70
C SER A 132 -5.99 29.20 2.95
#